data_AF-E6PFI4-F1
#
_entry.id   AF-E6PFI4-F1
#
_cell.length_a   1.000
_cell.length_b   1.000
_cell.length_c   1.000
_cell.angle_alpha   90.00
_cell.angle_beta   90.00
_cell.angle_gamma   90.00
#
_symmetry.space_group_name_H-M   'P 1'
#
loop_
_entity.id
_entity.type
_entity.pdbx_description
1 polymer ?
#
loop_
_entity_poly.entity_id
_entity_poly.type
_entity_poly.pdbx_seq_one_letter_code
_entity_poly.pdbx_strand_id
1 'polypeptide(L)'
;MTSQYILDAHFIVAALVIICALVFSWNTMGRRVMVAVTGLQFLIGIVVAGVFHPAGPLIWLHLSGALAAMIAYIFARRIGEQPGKGGLALALSLLGLVLALGTFSLGITLARGSM
;
A
#
# COMPACT_ATOMS: atom_id res chain seq x y z
N MET A 1 -6.16 -5.54 -25.02
CA MET A 1 -7.16 -4.64 -24.40
C MET A 1 -7.47 -5.02 -22.96
N THR A 2 -7.83 -6.27 -22.66
CA THR A 2 -8.14 -6.75 -21.30
C THR A 2 -7.03 -6.55 -20.28
N SER A 3 -5.78 -6.67 -20.69
CA SER A 3 -4.61 -6.47 -19.82
C SER A 3 -4.46 -5.01 -19.35
N GLN A 4 -4.59 -4.03 -20.25
CA GLN A 4 -4.46 -2.62 -19.88
C GLN A 4 -5.44 -2.18 -18.79
N TYR A 5 -6.70 -2.65 -18.84
CA TYR A 5 -7.70 -2.36 -17.82
C TYR A 5 -7.31 -2.85 -16.42
N ILE A 6 -6.55 -3.95 -16.32
CA ILE A 6 -6.08 -4.49 -15.03
C ILE A 6 -5.02 -3.56 -14.43
N LEU A 7 -4.10 -3.08 -15.26
CA LEU A 7 -3.06 -2.14 -14.83
C LEU A 7 -3.65 -0.78 -14.43
N ASP A 8 -4.58 -0.26 -15.22
CA ASP A 8 -5.28 1.00 -14.93
C ASP A 8 -6.07 0.90 -13.62
N ALA A 9 -6.80 -0.21 -13.41
CA ALA A 9 -7.51 -0.47 -12.15
C ALA A 9 -6.55 -0.53 -10.96
N HIS A 10 -5.37 -1.16 -11.11
CA HIS A 10 -4.36 -1.19 -10.06
C HIS A 10 -3.86 0.20 -9.66
N PHE A 11 -3.62 1.08 -10.63
CA PHE A 11 -3.20 2.47 -10.35
C PHE A 11 -4.31 3.29 -9.69
N ILE A 12 -5.57 3.10 -10.11
CA ILE A 12 -6.72 3.77 -9.49
C ILE A 12 -6.83 3.35 -8.01
N VAL A 13 -6.76 2.05 -7.71
CA VAL A 13 -6.83 1.57 -6.32
C VAL A 13 -5.61 2.03 -5.53
N ALA A 14 -4.42 2.09 -6.13
CA ALA A 14 -3.22 2.62 -5.47
C ALA A 14 -3.38 4.10 -5.06
N ALA A 15 -3.95 4.92 -5.95
CA ALA A 15 -4.23 6.32 -5.66
C ALA A 15 -5.24 6.47 -4.52
N LEU A 16 -6.29 5.63 -4.51
CA LEU A 16 -7.26 5.59 -3.42
C LEU A 16 -6.63 5.19 -2.09
N VAL A 17 -5.67 4.25 -2.06
CA VAL A 17 -4.92 3.91 -0.84
C VAL A 17 -4.17 5.13 -0.30
N ILE A 18 -3.52 5.91 -1.17
CA ILE A 18 -2.79 7.13 -0.76
C ILE A 18 -3.76 8.17 -0.19
N ILE A 19 -4.89 8.41 -0.86
CA ILE A 19 -5.92 9.35 -0.36
C ILE A 19 -6.45 8.89 0.98
N CYS A 20 -6.78 7.60 1.12
CA CYS A 20 -7.24 7.03 2.40
C CYS A 20 -6.17 7.18 3.50
N ALA A 21 -4.89 7.01 3.16
CA ALA A 21 -3.80 7.18 4.12
C ALA A 21 -3.73 8.63 4.62
N LEU A 22 -3.86 9.60 3.71
CA LEU A 22 -3.82 11.02 4.03
C LEU A 22 -5.04 11.53 4.80
N VAL A 23 -6.20 10.89 4.65
CA VAL A 23 -7.45 11.39 5.26
C VAL A 23 -7.81 10.61 6.53
N PHE A 24 -7.61 9.29 6.54
CA PHE A 24 -8.19 8.43 7.58
C PHE A 24 -7.15 7.86 8.56
N SER A 25 -5.86 7.77 8.21
CA SER A 25 -4.88 7.01 9.01
C SER A 25 -4.50 7.61 10.37
N TRP A 26 -5.11 8.74 10.73
CA TRP A 26 -4.83 9.51 11.93
C TRP A 26 -5.47 8.94 13.20
N ASN A 27 -6.59 8.24 13.07
CA ASN A 27 -7.33 7.65 14.20
C ASN A 27 -7.47 6.12 14.06
N THR A 28 -7.91 5.45 15.13
CA THR A 28 -7.99 3.98 15.18
C THR A 28 -8.93 3.39 14.13
N MET A 29 -10.08 4.03 13.90
CA MET A 29 -11.06 3.55 12.91
C MET A 29 -10.51 3.65 11.49
N GLY A 30 -9.90 4.77 11.13
CA GLY A 30 -9.33 4.94 9.80
C GLY A 30 -8.08 4.09 9.57
N ARG A 31 -7.30 3.73 10.61
CA ARG A 31 -6.25 2.71 10.48
C ARG A 31 -6.81 1.32 10.15
N ARG A 32 -8.01 0.97 10.62
CA ARG A 32 -8.69 -0.28 10.22
C ARG A 32 -8.99 -0.27 8.72
N VAL A 33 -9.52 0.86 8.23
CA VAL A 33 -9.74 1.08 6.78
C VAL A 33 -8.43 0.91 6.03
N MET A 34 -7.34 1.52 6.50
CA MET A 34 -6.02 1.40 5.87
C MET A 34 -5.51 -0.03 5.75
N VAL A 35 -5.66 -0.85 6.78
CA VAL A 35 -5.28 -2.27 6.70
C VAL A 35 -6.07 -2.99 5.61
N ALA A 36 -7.38 -2.75 5.52
CA ALA A 36 -8.23 -3.39 4.51
C ALA A 36 -7.88 -2.95 3.08
N VAL A 37 -7.77 -1.64 2.83
CA VAL A 37 -7.49 -1.13 1.47
C VAL A 37 -6.07 -1.43 1.02
N THR A 38 -5.09 -1.41 1.92
CA THR A 38 -3.70 -1.79 1.60
C THR A 38 -3.61 -3.29 1.31
N GLY A 39 -4.34 -4.13 2.06
CA GLY A 39 -4.43 -5.57 1.79
C GLY A 39 -5.07 -5.88 0.43
N LEU A 40 -6.14 -5.16 0.07
CA LEU A 40 -6.74 -5.27 -1.27
C LEU A 40 -5.75 -4.84 -2.36
N GLN A 41 -5.06 -3.72 -2.18
CA GLN A 41 -4.06 -3.24 -3.12
C GLN A 41 -2.91 -4.24 -3.30
N PHE A 42 -2.46 -4.87 -2.22
CA PHE A 42 -1.44 -5.91 -2.25
C PHE A 42 -1.91 -7.12 -3.06
N LEU A 43 -3.13 -7.60 -2.84
CA LEU A 43 -3.70 -8.72 -3.59
C LEU A 43 -3.79 -8.41 -5.10
N ILE A 44 -4.29 -7.22 -5.46
CA ILE A 44 -4.34 -6.78 -6.87
C ILE A 44 -2.92 -6.69 -7.44
N GLY A 45 -1.95 -6.19 -6.66
CA GLY A 45 -0.55 -6.12 -7.07
C GLY A 45 0.07 -7.48 -7.38
N ILE A 46 -0.29 -8.54 -6.66
CA ILE A 46 0.14 -9.92 -6.97
C ILE A 46 -0.44 -10.37 -8.32
N VAL A 47 -1.72 -10.10 -8.57
CA VAL A 47 -2.36 -10.45 -9.85
C VAL A 47 -1.69 -9.71 -11.00
N VAL A 48 -1.45 -8.40 -10.85
CA VAL A 48 -0.72 -7.60 -11.85
C VAL A 48 0.68 -8.15 -12.07
N ALA A 49 1.43 -8.43 -11.02
CA ALA A 49 2.76 -9.03 -11.14
C ALA A 49 2.73 -10.34 -11.95
N GLY A 50 1.78 -11.23 -11.67
CA GLY A 50 1.62 -12.51 -12.37
C GLY A 50 1.22 -12.38 -13.84
N VAL A 51 0.55 -11.30 -14.24
CA VAL A 51 0.10 -11.07 -15.63
C VAL A 51 1.13 -10.29 -16.46
N PHE A 52 1.81 -9.30 -15.88
CA PHE A 52 2.59 -8.30 -16.63
C PHE A 52 4.10 -8.45 -16.52
N HIS A 53 4.62 -9.13 -15.50
CA HIS A 53 6.04 -9.06 -15.22
C HIS A 53 6.67 -10.43 -14.88
N PRO A 54 7.77 -10.82 -15.54
CA PRO A 54 8.56 -11.99 -15.10
C PRO A 54 9.18 -11.69 -13.73
N ALA A 55 9.28 -12.69 -12.86
CA ALA A 55 9.72 -12.57 -11.47
C ALA A 55 11.14 -11.97 -11.31
N GLY A 56 11.23 -10.64 -11.35
CA GLY A 56 12.45 -9.86 -11.17
C GLY A 56 12.53 -9.22 -9.78
N PRO A 57 13.74 -8.80 -9.34
CA PRO A 57 13.99 -8.28 -8.00
C PRO A 57 13.17 -7.03 -7.66
N LEU A 58 12.88 -6.18 -8.64
CA LEU A 58 12.10 -4.95 -8.43
C LEU A 58 10.63 -5.22 -8.09
N ILE A 59 10.05 -6.32 -8.59
CA ILE A 59 8.67 -6.71 -8.27
C ILE A 59 8.60 -7.20 -6.83
N TRP A 60 9.57 -8.01 -6.41
CA TRP A 60 9.67 -8.46 -5.02
C TRP A 60 9.87 -7.28 -4.07
N LEU A 61 10.65 -6.28 -4.46
CA LEU A 61 10.79 -5.04 -3.70
C LEU A 61 9.47 -4.27 -3.60
N HIS A 62 8.72 -4.15 -4.71
CA HIS A 62 7.41 -3.50 -4.73
C HIS A 62 6.39 -4.22 -3.82
N LEU A 63 6.29 -5.54 -3.94
CA LEU A 63 5.40 -6.37 -3.11
C LEU A 63 5.78 -6.33 -1.63
N SER A 64 7.07 -6.46 -1.31
CA SER A 64 7.54 -6.39 0.08
C SER A 64 7.33 -5.01 0.71
N GLY A 65 7.50 -3.92 -0.07
CA GLY A 65 7.18 -2.56 0.37
C GLY A 65 5.69 -2.37 0.68
N ALA A 66 4.80 -2.89 -0.18
CA ALA A 66 3.36 -2.86 0.06
C ALA A 66 2.96 -3.67 1.31
N LEU A 67 3.56 -4.84 1.52
CA LEU A 67 3.36 -5.65 2.71
C LEU A 67 3.86 -4.92 3.98
N ALA A 68 5.03 -4.28 3.91
CA ALA A 68 5.58 -3.50 5.02
C ALA A 68 4.67 -2.33 5.40
N ALA A 69 4.08 -1.63 4.41
CA ALA A 69 3.09 -0.58 4.65
C ALA A 69 1.86 -1.13 5.39
N MET A 70 1.34 -2.28 4.96
CA MET A 70 0.20 -2.94 5.62
C MET A 70 0.53 -3.30 7.08
N ILE A 71 1.71 -3.88 7.31
CA ILE A 71 2.19 -4.24 8.64
C ILE A 71 2.30 -3.00 9.53
N ALA A 72 2.84 -1.89 9.03
CA ALA A 72 2.92 -0.64 9.75
C ALA A 72 1.52 -0.17 10.21
N TYR A 73 0.50 -0.23 9.33
CA TYR A 73 -0.88 0.10 9.71
C TYR A 73 -1.51 -0.87 10.70
N ILE A 74 -1.19 -2.17 10.63
CA ILE A 74 -1.65 -3.16 11.62
C ILE A 74 -1.11 -2.82 13.01
N PHE A 75 0.19 -2.54 13.12
CA PHE A 75 0.79 -2.15 14.39
C PHE A 75 0.30 -0.78 14.87
N ALA A 76 0.18 0.20 13.96
CA ALA A 76 -0.38 1.51 14.26
C ALA A 76 -1.80 1.40 14.84
N ARG A 77 -2.63 0.49 14.32
CA ARG A 77 -3.97 0.22 14.86
C ARG A 77 -3.89 -0.36 16.27
N ARG A 78 -3.15 -1.47 16.43
CA ARG A 78 -3.06 -2.19 17.72
C ARG A 78 -2.46 -1.33 18.84
N ILE A 79 -1.52 -0.46 18.51
CA ILE A 79 -0.90 0.47 19.46
C ILE A 79 -1.83 1.66 19.74
N GLY A 80 -2.58 2.13 18.74
CA GLY A 80 -3.54 3.23 18.91
C GLY A 80 -4.73 2.92 19.82
N GLU A 81 -5.00 1.64 20.09
CA GLU A 81 -6.01 1.19 21.07
C GLU A 81 -5.48 1.25 22.52
N GLN A 82 -4.18 1.46 22.72
CA GLN A 82 -3.56 1.50 24.05
C GLN A 82 -3.49 2.94 24.59
N PRO A 83 -3.88 3.18 25.86
CA PRO A 83 -3.84 4.51 26.45
C PRO A 83 -2.40 5.05 26.50
N GLY A 84 -2.24 6.34 26.16
CA GLY A 84 -0.95 7.03 26.17
C GLY A 84 -0.01 6.75 24.98
N LYS A 85 -0.34 5.81 24.08
CA LYS A 85 0.53 5.43 22.94
C LYS A 85 0.18 6.08 21.60
N GLY A 86 -0.68 7.10 21.61
CA GLY A 86 -1.15 7.77 20.39
C GLY A 86 -0.03 8.31 19.49
N GLY A 87 1.04 8.86 20.07
CA GLY A 87 2.18 9.38 19.32
C GLY A 87 2.95 8.31 18.54
N LEU A 88 3.27 7.17 19.18
CA LEU A 88 3.91 6.03 18.50
C LEU A 88 3.00 5.47 17.41
N ALA A 89 1.70 5.40 17.70
CA ALA A 89 0.71 4.96 16.75
C ALA A 89 0.69 5.88 15.50
N LEU A 90 0.78 7.20 15.68
CA LEU A 90 0.84 8.17 14.59
C LEU A 90 2.12 8.00 13.76
N ALA A 91 3.28 7.83 14.42
CA ALA A 91 4.56 7.60 13.75
C ALA A 91 4.52 6.36 12.84
N LEU A 92 3.86 5.28 13.27
CA LEU A 92 3.68 4.09 12.45
C LEU A 92 2.72 4.31 11.27
N SER A 93 1.66 5.11 11.44
CA SER A 93 0.79 5.51 10.32
C SER A 93 1.57 6.32 9.27
N LEU A 94 2.45 7.23 9.71
CA LEU A 94 3.33 8.01 8.83
C LEU A 94 4.34 7.13 8.10
N LEU A 95 4.96 6.16 8.80
CA LEU A 95 5.83 5.16 8.17
C LEU A 95 5.07 4.37 7.10
N GLY A 96 3.84 3.91 7.40
CA GLY A 96 2.98 3.24 6.44
C GLY A 96 2.70 4.10 5.20
N LEU A 97 2.45 5.40 5.38
CA LEU A 97 2.23 6.35 4.27
C LEU A 97 3.49 6.51 3.41
N VAL A 98 4.67 6.66 4.03
CA VAL A 98 5.94 6.77 3.30
C VAL A 98 6.21 5.51 2.48
N LEU A 99 5.98 4.32 3.05
CA LEU A 99 6.12 3.05 2.35
C LEU A 99 5.11 2.91 1.20
N ALA A 100 3.86 3.33 1.41
CA ALA A 100 2.83 3.36 0.37
C ALA A 100 3.21 4.27 -0.80
N LEU A 101 3.75 5.46 -0.53
CA LEU A 101 4.24 6.38 -1.56
C LEU A 101 5.47 5.81 -2.29
N GLY A 102 6.42 5.23 -1.55
CA GLY A 102 7.61 4.61 -2.12
C GLY A 102 7.26 3.45 -3.05
N THR A 103 6.36 2.56 -2.62
CA THR A 103 5.92 1.44 -3.46
C THR A 103 5.11 1.91 -4.66
N PHE A 104 4.27 2.94 -4.52
CA PHE A 104 3.56 3.55 -5.65
C PHE A 104 4.52 4.12 -6.70
N SER A 105 5.55 4.87 -6.27
CA SER A 105 6.59 5.38 -7.16
C SER A 105 7.32 4.25 -7.89
N LEU A 106 7.65 3.16 -7.19
CA LEU A 106 8.28 1.99 -7.79
C LEU A 106 7.36 1.31 -8.80
N GLY A 107 6.06 1.22 -8.52
CA GLY A 107 5.05 0.70 -9.44
C GLY A 107 4.96 1.49 -10.75
N ILE A 108 5.06 2.82 -10.69
CA ILE A 108 5.14 3.67 -11.89
C ILE A 108 6.39 3.34 -12.71
N THR A 109 7.55 3.18 -12.07
CA THR A 109 8.80 2.83 -12.74
C THR A 109 8.70 1.45 -13.42
N LEU A 110 8.12 0.46 -12.75
CA LEU A 110 7.88 -0.87 -13.30
C LEU A 110 6.96 -0.82 -14.53
N ALA A 111 5.85 -0.08 -14.46
CA ALA A 111 4.92 0.07 -15.57
C ALA A 111 5.53 0.79 -16.78
N ARG A 112 6.43 1.75 -16.56
CA ARG A 112 7.16 2.45 -17.64
C ARG A 112 8.21 1.58 -18.30
N GLY A 113 8.84 0.67 -17.56
CA GLY A 113 9.84 -0.27 -18.10
C GLY A 113 9.25 -1.46 -18.86
N SER A 114 7.92 -1.65 -18.81
CA SER A 114 7.19 -2.70 -19.53
C SER A 114 6.50 -2.23 -20.82
N MET A 115 6.57 -0.92 -21.14
CA MET A 115 6.13 -0.34 -22.41
C MET A 115 7.30 -0.23 -23.38
#